data_AF-A0A2A5BWD2-F1
#
_entry.id   AF-A0A2A5BWD2-F1
#
_cell.length_a   1.000
_cell.length_b   1.000
_cell.length_c   1.000
_cell.angle_alpha   90.00
_cell.angle_beta   90.00
_cell.angle_gamma   90.00
#
_symmetry.space_group_name_H-M   'P 1'
#
loop_
_entity.id
_entity.type
_entity.pdbx_description
1 polymer ?
#
loop_
_entity_poly.entity_id
_entity_poly.type
_entity_poly.pdbx_seq_one_letter_code
_entity_poly.pdbx_strand_id
1 'polypeptide(L)'
;MQAYNRWLETFCGAQPNRLLGLAQSVVLSVDSAIEHVMRAKAQGMVGMLMPSRPGYAGYDHTDYDALWQCSVDFDIPMCFHIFISDDCGVKEVLAPKRGYGASG
;
A
#
# COMPACT_ATOMS: atom_id res chain seq x y z
N MET A 1 -2.16 9.01 7.33
CA MET A 1 -2.91 7.86 6.77
C MET A 1 -4.35 7.79 7.29
N GLN A 2 -4.63 7.61 8.59
CA GLN A 2 -6.01 7.38 9.06
C GLN A 2 -7.01 8.48 8.69
N ALA A 3 -6.63 9.75 8.84
CA ALA A 3 -7.47 10.88 8.44
C ALA A 3 -7.77 10.90 6.93
N TYR A 4 -6.79 10.52 6.11
CA TYR A 4 -6.95 10.42 4.66
C TYR A 4 -7.90 9.29 4.29
N ASN A 5 -7.72 8.09 4.84
CA ASN A 5 -8.61 6.95 4.55
C ASN A 5 -10.05 7.22 5.00
N ARG A 6 -10.25 7.93 6.12
CA ARG A 6 -11.59 8.37 6.58
C ARG A 6 -12.21 9.40 5.62
N TRP A 7 -11.43 10.35 5.12
CA TRP A 7 -11.92 11.27 4.10
C TRP A 7 -12.26 10.55 2.79
N LEU A 8 -11.40 9.61 2.36
CA LEU A 8 -11.58 8.82 1.16
C LEU A 8 -12.85 7.97 1.22
N GLU A 9 -13.16 7.40 2.38
CA GLU A 9 -14.41 6.67 2.64
C GLU A 9 -15.64 7.54 2.34
N THR A 10 -15.68 8.75 2.91
CA THR A 10 -16.75 9.72 2.66
C THR A 10 -16.80 10.14 1.18
N PHE A 11 -15.64 10.35 0.56
CA PHE A 11 -15.54 10.76 -0.84
C PHE A 11 -16.09 9.69 -1.79
N CYS A 12 -15.64 8.44 -1.64
CA CYS A 12 -16.12 7.31 -2.42
C CYS A 12 -17.61 7.00 -2.14
N GLY A 13 -18.05 7.20 -0.90
CA GLY A 13 -19.45 7.05 -0.50
C GLY A 13 -20.44 7.95 -1.25
N ALA A 14 -19.98 9.05 -1.87
CA ALA A 14 -20.84 9.89 -2.71
C ALA A 14 -21.28 9.20 -4.01
N GLN A 15 -20.50 8.24 -4.53
CA GLN A 15 -20.77 7.51 -5.78
C GLN A 15 -20.17 6.09 -5.71
N PRO A 16 -20.73 5.17 -4.88
CA PRO A 16 -20.10 3.89 -4.55
C PRO A 16 -19.93 2.95 -5.75
N ASN A 17 -20.77 3.09 -6.79
CA ASN A 17 -20.69 2.27 -8.01
C ASN A 17 -19.70 2.81 -9.06
N ARG A 18 -19.03 3.93 -8.78
CA ARG A 18 -18.10 4.60 -9.72
C ARG A 18 -16.77 4.97 -9.09
N LEU A 19 -16.76 5.29 -7.80
CA LEU A 19 -15.58 5.69 -7.05
C LEU A 19 -15.14 4.53 -6.16
N LEU A 20 -14.09 3.83 -6.60
CA LEU A 20 -13.55 2.67 -5.89
C LEU A 20 -12.31 3.10 -5.11
N GLY A 21 -12.45 3.18 -3.78
CA GLY A 21 -11.39 3.64 -2.89
C GLY A 21 -10.33 2.58 -2.63
N LEU A 22 -9.06 2.97 -2.74
CA LEU A 22 -7.91 2.19 -2.27
C LEU A 22 -7.37 2.83 -0.99
N ALA A 23 -7.44 2.13 0.13
CA ALA A 23 -6.92 2.64 1.40
C ALA A 23 -5.40 2.73 1.37
N GLN A 24 -4.84 3.84 1.84
CA GLN A 24 -3.39 3.96 1.98
C GLN A 24 -2.91 3.21 3.22
N SER A 25 -1.76 2.54 3.10
CA SER A 25 -1.04 1.94 4.23
C SER A 25 0.30 2.62 4.47
N VAL A 26 0.76 2.57 5.72
CA VAL A 26 2.16 2.81 6.09
C VAL A 26 2.65 1.52 6.74
N VAL A 27 3.65 0.88 6.15
CA VAL A 27 4.15 -0.42 6.60
C VAL A 27 5.27 -0.19 7.61
N LEU A 28 4.92 0.00 8.88
CA LEU A 28 5.88 0.15 10.00
C LEU A 28 6.26 -1.21 10.60
N SER A 29 5.31 -2.14 10.60
CA SER A 29 5.47 -3.55 10.92
C SER A 29 4.47 -4.37 10.11
N VAL A 30 4.67 -5.68 10.01
CA VAL A 30 3.72 -6.58 9.33
C VAL A 30 2.35 -6.54 10.01
N ASP A 31 2.31 -6.61 11.34
CA ASP A 31 1.06 -6.55 12.11
C ASP A 31 0.27 -5.26 11.86
N SER A 32 0.97 -4.12 11.83
CA SER A 32 0.32 -2.83 11.52
C SER A 32 -0.28 -2.81 10.11
N ALA A 33 0.42 -3.42 9.15
CA ALA A 33 -0.08 -3.51 7.78
C ALA A 33 -1.32 -4.42 7.70
N ILE A 34 -1.35 -5.53 8.44
CA ILE A 34 -2.50 -6.42 8.54
C ILE A 34 -3.70 -5.69 9.16
N GLU A 35 -3.50 -4.94 10.25
CA GLU A 35 -4.55 -4.13 10.86
C GLU A 35 -5.14 -3.12 9.85
N HIS A 36 -4.28 -2.49 9.03
CA HIS A 36 -4.73 -1.57 7.99
C HIS A 36 -5.59 -2.26 6.93
N VAL A 37 -5.25 -3.49 6.50
CA VAL A 37 -6.05 -4.29 5.55
C VAL A 37 -7.43 -4.59 6.14
N MET A 38 -7.47 -5.09 7.38
CA MET A 38 -8.72 -5.41 8.06
C MET A 38 -9.63 -4.19 8.19
N ARG A 39 -9.04 -3.04 8.56
CA ARG A 39 -9.77 -1.78 8.66
C ARG A 39 -10.28 -1.31 7.29
N ALA A 40 -9.47 -1.41 6.25
CA ALA A 40 -9.88 -1.04 4.89
C ALA A 40 -11.07 -1.89 4.41
N LYS A 41 -11.06 -3.20 4.69
CA LYS A 41 -12.21 -4.08 4.40
C LYS A 41 -13.47 -3.60 5.12
N ALA A 42 -13.36 -3.29 6.41
CA ALA A 42 -14.48 -2.80 7.21
C ALA A 42 -15.04 -1.46 6.69
N GLN A 43 -14.20 -0.62 6.08
CA GLN A 43 -14.58 0.66 5.46
C GLN A 43 -15.11 0.52 4.03
N GLY A 44 -15.25 -0.71 3.50
CA GLY A 44 -15.74 -0.95 2.15
C GLY A 44 -14.75 -0.58 1.04
N MET A 45 -13.46 -0.46 1.35
CA MET A 45 -12.42 -0.20 0.37
C MET A 45 -12.19 -1.44 -0.49
N VAL A 46 -11.87 -1.25 -1.77
CA VAL A 46 -11.72 -2.35 -2.74
C VAL A 46 -10.28 -2.85 -2.87
N GLY A 47 -9.34 -2.26 -2.13
CA GLY A 47 -7.92 -2.56 -2.25
C GLY A 47 -7.06 -1.66 -1.37
N MET A 48 -5.75 -1.91 -1.40
CA MET A 48 -4.76 -1.14 -0.64
C MET A 48 -3.76 -0.47 -1.58
N LEU A 49 -3.40 0.76 -1.28
CA LEU A 49 -2.24 1.44 -1.85
C LEU A 49 -1.04 1.27 -0.92
N MET A 50 -0.05 0.51 -1.40
CA MET A 50 1.15 0.15 -0.65
C MET A 50 2.33 1.06 -1.01
N PRO A 51 3.18 1.46 -0.04
CA PRO A 51 4.40 2.20 -0.34
C PRO A 51 5.38 1.29 -1.09
N SER A 52 6.12 1.82 -2.07
CA SER A 52 7.14 1.04 -2.78
C SER A 52 8.31 0.65 -1.89
N ARG A 53 8.64 1.49 -0.91
CA ARG A 53 9.62 1.19 0.14
C ARG A 53 8.91 1.03 1.49
N PRO A 54 8.78 -0.20 2.01
CA PRO A 54 8.26 -0.43 3.35
C PRO A 54 9.25 0.04 4.43
N GLY A 55 8.74 0.40 5.60
CA GLY A 55 9.55 0.87 6.74
C GLY A 55 10.14 -0.24 7.60
N TYR A 56 9.81 -1.51 7.33
CA TYR A 56 10.22 -2.68 8.13
C TYR A 56 11.32 -3.50 7.45
N ALA A 57 10.99 -4.29 6.43
CA ALA A 57 11.90 -5.09 5.62
C ALA A 57 11.47 -5.05 4.15
N GLY A 58 12.30 -5.50 3.20
CA GLY A 58 11.86 -5.65 1.81
C GLY A 58 10.64 -6.57 1.69
N TYR A 59 9.76 -6.34 0.73
CA TYR A 59 8.54 -7.15 0.55
C TYR A 59 8.80 -8.62 0.17
N ASP A 60 10.03 -8.95 -0.19
CA ASP A 60 10.55 -10.31 -0.39
C ASP A 60 10.89 -11.04 0.93
N HIS A 61 10.85 -10.34 2.07
CA HIS A 61 11.06 -10.95 3.38
C HIS A 61 9.88 -11.84 3.80
N THR A 62 10.15 -13.02 4.34
CA THR A 62 9.15 -14.05 4.71
C THR A 62 8.12 -13.56 5.73
N ASP A 63 8.45 -12.56 6.54
CA ASP A 63 7.49 -12.00 7.50
C ASP A 63 6.25 -11.41 6.81
N TYR A 64 6.37 -10.96 5.55
CA TYR A 64 5.24 -10.47 4.77
C TYR A 64 4.30 -11.57 4.29
N ASP A 65 4.64 -12.85 4.42
CA ASP A 65 3.76 -13.96 4.04
C ASP A 65 2.40 -13.87 4.77
N ALA A 66 2.42 -13.44 6.04
CA ALA A 66 1.19 -13.21 6.81
C ALA A 66 0.34 -12.06 6.24
N LEU A 67 0.97 -10.99 5.73
CA LEU A 67 0.28 -9.89 5.07
C LEU A 67 -0.33 -10.34 3.72
N TRP A 68 0.40 -11.14 2.95
CA TRP A 68 -0.07 -11.67 1.67
C TRP A 68 -1.22 -12.66 1.88
N GLN A 69 -1.13 -13.52 2.89
CA GLN A 69 -2.23 -14.41 3.25
C GLN A 69 -3.47 -13.61 3.66
N CYS A 70 -3.31 -12.56 4.47
CA CYS A 70 -4.40 -11.66 4.84
C CYS A 70 -5.06 -10.99 3.62
N SER A 71 -4.25 -10.54 2.65
CA SER A 71 -4.74 -9.99 1.38
C SER A 71 -5.61 -10.98 0.60
N VAL A 72 -5.21 -12.25 0.57
CA VAL A 72 -5.97 -13.34 -0.06
C VAL A 72 -7.26 -13.64 0.72
N ASP A 73 -7.17 -13.77 2.04
CA ASP A 73 -8.31 -14.12 2.90
C ASP A 73 -9.44 -13.07 2.84
N PHE A 74 -9.07 -11.79 2.71
CA PHE A 74 -10.04 -10.69 2.60
C PHE A 74 -10.40 -10.29 1.18
N ASP A 75 -9.81 -10.94 0.15
CA ASP A 75 -9.96 -10.58 -1.26
C ASP A 75 -9.70 -9.09 -1.50
N ILE A 76 -8.56 -8.61 -0.99
CA ILE A 76 -8.11 -7.21 -1.10
C ILE A 76 -6.83 -7.16 -1.93
N PRO A 77 -6.86 -6.65 -3.17
CA PRO A 77 -5.65 -6.47 -3.97
C PRO A 77 -4.71 -5.43 -3.38
N MET A 78 -3.42 -5.72 -3.47
CA MET A 78 -2.33 -4.82 -3.09
C MET A 78 -1.81 -4.08 -4.32
N CYS A 79 -2.01 -2.77 -4.36
CA CYS A 79 -1.60 -1.92 -5.48
C CYS A 79 -0.32 -1.14 -5.13
N PHE A 80 0.67 -1.25 -6.01
CA PHE A 80 1.90 -0.47 -5.96
C PHE A 80 1.89 0.52 -7.10
N HIS A 81 1.76 1.81 -6.79
CA HIS A 81 1.89 2.86 -7.77
C HIS A 81 3.27 3.52 -7.61
N ILE A 82 3.90 3.83 -8.74
CA ILE A 82 5.23 4.45 -8.76
C ILE A 82 5.21 5.81 -8.07
N PHE A 83 6.36 6.25 -7.55
CA PHE A 83 6.50 7.56 -6.90
C PHE A 83 5.73 7.76 -5.59
N ILE A 84 5.58 6.70 -4.78
CA ILE A 84 4.94 6.75 -3.45
C ILE A 84 5.94 6.51 -2.31
N SER A 85 7.21 6.85 -2.52
CA SER A 85 8.25 6.75 -1.49
C SER A 85 9.25 7.88 -1.63
N ASP A 86 10.05 8.10 -0.59
CA ASP A 86 11.02 9.18 -0.50
C ASP A 86 12.22 9.00 -1.46
N ASP A 87 12.39 7.81 -2.03
CA ASP A 87 13.43 7.48 -3.00
C ASP A 87 13.09 7.89 -4.45
N CYS A 88 12.05 8.70 -4.60
CA CYS A 88 11.53 9.17 -5.88
C CYS A 88 11.92 10.62 -6.19
N GLY A 89 12.76 11.22 -5.35
CA GLY A 89 13.41 12.48 -5.66
C GLY A 89 14.40 12.33 -6.81
N VAL A 90 14.64 13.41 -7.54
CA VAL A 90 15.53 13.43 -8.72
C VAL A 90 16.93 12.89 -8.38
N LYS A 91 17.41 13.13 -7.16
CA LYS A 91 18.74 12.67 -6.72
C LYS A 91 18.77 11.15 -6.49
N GLU A 92 17.70 10.62 -5.95
CA GLU A 92 17.55 9.22 -5.55
C GLU A 92 17.28 8.31 -6.75
N VAL A 93 16.55 8.81 -7.76
CA VAL A 93 16.34 8.13 -9.06
C VAL A 93 17.65 7.99 -9.85
N LEU A 94 18.57 8.95 -9.70
CA LEU A 94 19.87 8.96 -10.38
C LEU A 94 20.99 8.25 -9.60
N ALA A 95 20.72 7.82 -8.36
CA ALA A 95 21.72 7.15 -7.53
C ALA A 95 21.94 5.70 -7.99
N PRO A 96 23.20 5.23 -8.08
CA PRO A 96 23.49 3.85 -8.44
C PRO A 96 22.98 2.89 -7.35
N LYS A 97 21.97 2.08 -7.67
CA LYS A 97 21.43 1.03 -6.79
C LYS A 97 21.95 -0.35 -7.23
N ARG A 98 22.15 -1.26 -6.26
CA ARG A 98 22.61 -2.64 -6.49
C ARG A 98 21.47 -3.47 -7.11
N GLY A 99 21.58 -3.82 -8.39
CA GLY A 99 20.56 -4.56 -9.15
C GLY A 99 20.07 -3.79 -10.38
N TYR A 100 19.40 -4.47 -11.32
CA TYR A 100 19.10 -3.96 -12.67
C TYR A 100 18.38 -2.61 -12.59
N GLY A 101 19.01 -1.59 -13.15
CA GLY A 101 18.48 -0.23 -13.18
C GLY A 101 17.14 -0.20 -13.89
N ALA A 102 16.26 0.69 -13.46
CA ALA A 102 14.98 0.92 -14.13
C ALA A 102 15.20 1.63 -15.48
N SER A 103 15.73 0.89 -16.46
CA SER A 103 15.68 1.12 -17.92
C SER A 103 16.74 0.25 -18.61
N GLY A 104 16.30 -0.66 -19.52
CA GLY A 104 17.08 -1.22 -20.64
C GLY A 104 18.38 -1.96 -20.32
#